data_AF-A0A9J6FB53-F1
#
_entry.id   AF-A0A9J6FB53-F1
#
_cell.length_a   1.000
_cell.length_b   1.000
_cell.length_c   1.000
_cell.angle_alpha   90.00
_cell.angle_beta   90.00
_cell.angle_gamma   90.00
#
_symmetry.space_group_name_H-M   'P 1'
#
loop_
_entity.id
_entity.type
_entity.pdbx_description
1 polymer ?
#
loop_
_entity_poly.entity_id
_entity_poly.type
_entity_poly.pdbx_seq_one_letter_code
_entity_poly.pdbx_strand_id
1 'polypeptide(L)'
;MNTLSRRKRANNSVTVSGKVNAKKRASKTRALLRAKQKLARVQKVIDDLKVKNEELSKTEFETRISGLPRKQQLAVRTCFEAARRKSTKGFAYTEEWLLECIIMRMRSPKLYEHIRRNNIMALPGKTCLQKRIHNFKSGFGFNPRIFEALSEKTKDMDAFSRHGGLVFDEMKISEHLDVKPTGTRTFFCFSGGMHA
;
A
#
# COMPACT_ATOMS: atom_id res chain seq x y z
N MET A 1 -53.31 -36.63 41.17
CA MET A 1 -53.61 -35.41 40.37
C MET A 1 -52.31 -34.66 40.04
N ASN A 2 -51.67 -34.84 38.87
CA ASN A 2 -50.73 -33.80 38.32
C ASN A 2 -50.13 -34.08 36.91
N THR A 3 -50.47 -35.17 36.23
CA THR A 3 -49.87 -35.54 34.93
C THR A 3 -50.29 -34.62 33.78
N LEU A 4 -51.50 -34.06 33.83
CA LEU A 4 -52.02 -33.08 32.85
C LEU A 4 -51.29 -31.73 32.90
N SER A 5 -50.82 -31.30 34.09
CA SER A 5 -50.08 -30.04 34.29
C SER A 5 -48.68 -30.09 33.66
N ARG A 6 -48.01 -31.25 33.77
CA ARG A 6 -46.64 -31.47 33.25
C ARG A 6 -46.62 -31.51 31.70
N ARG A 7 -47.62 -32.12 31.07
CA ARG A 7 -47.79 -32.15 29.60
C ARG A 7 -48.11 -30.77 29.02
N LYS A 8 -48.94 -29.96 29.70
CA LYS A 8 -49.21 -28.56 29.28
C LYS A 8 -47.94 -27.69 29.35
N ARG A 9 -47.11 -27.82 30.39
CA ARG A 9 -45.83 -27.08 30.49
C ARG A 9 -44.81 -27.48 29.41
N ALA A 10 -44.71 -28.77 29.07
CA ALA A 10 -43.82 -29.25 28.01
C ALA A 10 -44.25 -28.80 26.61
N ASN A 11 -45.56 -28.82 26.30
CA ASN A 11 -46.06 -28.29 25.03
C ASN A 11 -45.89 -26.76 24.94
N ASN A 12 -45.98 -26.05 26.06
CA ASN A 12 -45.76 -24.60 26.11
C ASN A 12 -44.27 -24.24 25.94
N SER A 13 -43.33 -25.03 26.48
CA SER A 13 -41.89 -24.77 26.29
C SER A 13 -41.42 -25.01 24.85
N VAL A 14 -41.94 -26.05 24.18
CA VAL A 14 -41.64 -26.35 22.76
C VAL A 14 -42.19 -25.26 21.84
N THR A 15 -43.42 -24.79 22.08
CA THR A 15 -44.03 -23.71 21.30
C THR A 15 -43.36 -22.35 21.54
N VAL A 16 -42.92 -22.06 22.76
CA VAL A 16 -42.13 -20.85 23.06
C VAL A 16 -40.75 -20.89 22.39
N SER A 17 -40.06 -22.03 22.42
CA SER A 17 -38.77 -22.22 21.73
C SER A 17 -38.88 -22.06 20.21
N GLY A 18 -39.94 -22.61 19.61
CA GLY A 18 -40.27 -22.42 18.18
C GLY A 18 -40.56 -20.95 17.82
N LYS A 19 -41.32 -20.23 18.65
CA LYS A 19 -41.60 -18.79 18.48
C LYS A 19 -40.34 -17.93 18.60
N VAL A 20 -39.43 -18.25 19.54
CA VAL A 20 -38.14 -17.55 19.70
C VAL A 20 -37.25 -17.77 18.47
N ASN A 21 -37.19 -18.99 17.93
CA ASN A 21 -36.42 -19.30 16.72
C ASN A 21 -37.00 -18.63 15.46
N ALA A 22 -38.33 -18.57 15.33
CA ALA A 22 -39.00 -17.84 14.25
C ALA A 22 -38.71 -16.33 14.32
N LYS A 23 -38.75 -15.73 15.52
CA LYS A 23 -38.43 -14.31 15.74
C LYS A 23 -36.96 -14.00 15.42
N LYS A 24 -36.02 -14.89 15.80
CA LYS A 24 -34.59 -14.80 15.43
C LYS A 24 -34.39 -14.90 13.91
N ARG A 25 -35.09 -15.81 13.22
CA ARG A 25 -35.05 -15.93 11.75
C ARG A 25 -35.61 -14.69 11.07
N ALA A 26 -36.76 -14.18 11.49
CA ALA A 26 -37.35 -12.95 10.95
C ALA A 26 -36.44 -11.72 11.13
N SER A 27 -35.76 -11.61 12.28
CA SER A 27 -34.76 -10.56 12.53
C SER A 27 -33.58 -10.66 11.55
N LYS A 28 -33.02 -11.87 11.36
CA LYS A 28 -31.95 -12.12 10.36
C LYS A 28 -32.39 -11.80 8.93
N THR A 29 -33.61 -12.18 8.54
CA THR A 29 -34.17 -11.88 7.21
C THR A 29 -34.32 -10.37 7.01
N ARG A 30 -34.81 -9.64 8.02
CA ARG A 30 -34.91 -8.17 7.97
C ARG A 30 -33.53 -7.50 7.88
N ALA A 31 -32.54 -7.99 8.63
CA ALA A 31 -31.16 -7.49 8.56
C ALA A 31 -30.56 -7.71 7.17
N LEU A 32 -30.79 -8.88 6.57
CA LEU A 32 -30.36 -9.19 5.21
C LEU A 32 -31.07 -8.32 4.16
N LEU A 33 -32.37 -8.06 4.32
CA LEU A 33 -33.11 -7.16 3.43
C LEU A 33 -32.57 -5.73 3.49
N ARG A 34 -32.29 -5.21 4.69
CA ARG A 34 -31.66 -3.89 4.88
C ARG A 34 -30.27 -3.83 4.26
N ALA A 35 -29.46 -4.88 4.42
CA ALA A 35 -28.14 -4.97 3.82
C ALA A 35 -28.23 -4.96 2.28
N LYS A 36 -29.18 -5.70 1.69
CA LYS A 36 -29.44 -5.70 0.25
C LYS A 36 -29.88 -4.33 -0.27
N GLN A 37 -30.78 -3.65 0.44
CA GLN A 37 -31.20 -2.30 0.08
C GLN A 37 -30.04 -1.30 0.14
N LYS A 38 -29.18 -1.39 1.17
CA LYS A 38 -27.96 -0.57 1.28
C LYS A 38 -27.00 -0.86 0.12
N LEU A 39 -26.81 -2.13 -0.23
CA LEU A 39 -26.01 -2.56 -1.39
C LEU A 39 -26.55 -1.97 -2.69
N ALA A 40 -27.85 -2.06 -2.93
CA ALA A 40 -28.49 -1.49 -4.12
C ALA A 40 -28.31 0.05 -4.18
N ARG A 41 -28.42 0.74 -3.04
CA ARG A 41 -28.17 2.19 -2.98
C ARG A 41 -26.72 2.54 -3.32
N VAL A 42 -25.77 1.83 -2.71
CA VAL A 42 -24.34 2.06 -2.96
C VAL A 42 -23.98 1.75 -4.41
N GLN A 43 -24.54 0.69 -4.97
CA GLN A 43 -24.32 0.32 -6.37
C GLN A 43 -24.80 1.42 -7.32
N LYS A 44 -26.02 1.96 -7.11
CA LYS A 44 -26.51 3.10 -7.89
C LYS A 44 -25.55 4.31 -7.84
N VAL A 45 -25.10 4.68 -6.64
CA VAL A 45 -24.16 5.79 -6.47
C VAL A 45 -22.83 5.51 -7.20
N ILE A 46 -22.33 4.28 -7.16
CA ILE A 46 -21.11 3.89 -7.89
C ILE A 46 -21.32 4.04 -9.40
N ASP A 47 -22.46 3.62 -9.92
CA ASP A 47 -22.74 3.69 -11.35
C ASP A 47 -22.93 5.15 -11.81
N ASP A 48 -23.60 5.99 -11.02
CA ASP A 48 -23.69 7.43 -11.26
C ASP A 48 -22.30 8.11 -11.28
N LEU A 49 -21.40 7.69 -10.38
CA LEU A 49 -20.03 8.22 -10.32
C LEU A 49 -19.17 7.76 -11.51
N LYS A 50 -19.40 6.56 -12.06
CA LYS A 50 -18.70 6.09 -13.26
C LYS A 50 -19.08 6.94 -14.47
N VAL A 51 -20.38 7.23 -14.65
CA VAL A 51 -20.86 8.09 -15.74
C VAL A 51 -20.20 9.47 -15.66
N LYS A 52 -20.21 10.10 -14.48
CA LYS A 52 -19.54 11.39 -14.25
C LYS A 52 -18.03 11.35 -14.52
N ASN A 53 -17.38 10.22 -14.25
CA ASN A 53 -15.95 10.05 -14.53
C ASN A 53 -15.63 9.86 -16.03
N GLU A 54 -16.57 9.29 -16.80
CA GLU A 54 -16.43 9.17 -18.27
C GLU A 54 -16.67 10.50 -18.97
N GLU A 55 -17.59 11.33 -18.45
CA GLU A 55 -17.88 12.68 -18.95
C GLU A 55 -16.76 13.68 -18.66
N LEU A 56 -15.94 13.44 -17.63
CA LEU A 56 -14.89 14.36 -17.21
C LEU A 56 -13.79 14.47 -18.29
N SER A 57 -13.60 15.67 -18.85
CA SER A 57 -12.53 15.91 -19.80
C SER A 57 -11.16 15.90 -19.11
N LYS A 58 -10.11 15.50 -19.85
CA LYS A 58 -8.73 15.47 -19.32
C LYS A 58 -8.25 16.86 -18.90
N THR A 59 -8.70 17.91 -19.57
CA THR A 59 -8.32 19.30 -19.31
C THR A 59 -8.92 19.80 -18.00
N GLU A 60 -10.20 19.52 -17.74
CA GLU A 60 -10.85 19.87 -16.47
C GLU A 60 -10.22 19.12 -15.29
N PHE A 61 -9.83 17.86 -15.49
CA PHE A 61 -9.13 17.08 -14.47
C PHE A 61 -7.80 17.73 -14.07
N GLU A 62 -6.99 18.13 -15.06
CA GLU A 62 -5.69 18.79 -14.82
C GLU A 62 -5.85 20.12 -14.10
N THR A 63 -6.85 20.93 -14.45
CA THR A 63 -7.17 22.17 -13.75
C THR A 63 -7.51 21.92 -12.27
N ARG A 64 -8.29 20.87 -11.98
CA ARG A 64 -8.68 20.54 -10.59
C ARG A 64 -7.52 20.07 -9.73
N ILE A 65 -6.56 19.34 -10.30
CA ILE A 65 -5.40 18.85 -9.52
C ILE A 65 -4.31 19.90 -9.36
N SER A 66 -4.32 20.98 -10.14
CA SER A 66 -3.27 22.01 -10.13
C SER A 66 -3.02 22.62 -8.74
N GLY A 67 -4.04 22.69 -7.88
CA GLY A 67 -3.94 23.20 -6.51
C GLY A 67 -3.27 22.23 -5.51
N LEU A 68 -3.00 20.98 -5.89
CA LEU A 68 -2.35 20.00 -5.02
C LEU A 68 -0.82 20.06 -5.14
N PRO A 69 -0.06 19.67 -4.11
CA PRO A 69 1.38 19.46 -4.22
C PRO A 69 1.74 18.44 -5.30
N ARG A 70 2.88 18.63 -5.99
CA ARG A 70 3.34 17.78 -7.11
C ARG A 70 3.27 16.27 -6.81
N LYS A 71 3.68 15.84 -5.62
CA LYS A 71 3.62 14.43 -5.20
C LYS A 71 2.18 13.90 -5.14
N GLN A 72 1.26 14.71 -4.62
CA GLN A 72 -0.16 14.36 -4.53
C GLN A 72 -0.80 14.36 -5.92
N GLN A 73 -0.45 15.32 -6.78
CA GLN A 73 -0.89 15.33 -8.18
C GLN A 73 -0.51 14.03 -8.87
N LEU A 74 0.74 13.57 -8.70
CA LEU A 74 1.21 12.33 -9.32
C LEU A 74 0.45 11.10 -8.82
N ALA A 75 0.18 11.01 -7.51
CA ALA A 75 -0.62 9.94 -6.92
C ALA A 75 -2.06 9.93 -7.48
N VAL A 76 -2.68 11.09 -7.60
CA VAL A 76 -4.05 11.22 -8.12
C VAL A 76 -4.11 10.90 -9.61
N ARG A 77 -3.17 11.40 -10.42
CA ARG A 77 -3.04 11.09 -11.85
C ARG A 77 -2.89 9.59 -12.08
N THR A 78 -1.99 8.93 -11.36
CA THR A 78 -1.77 7.48 -11.49
C THR A 78 -3.00 6.66 -11.12
N CYS A 79 -3.72 7.05 -10.05
CA CYS A 79 -4.99 6.41 -9.69
C CYS A 79 -6.07 6.64 -10.75
N PHE A 80 -6.18 7.85 -11.30
CA PHE A 80 -7.14 8.19 -12.34
C PHE A 80 -6.89 7.39 -13.63
N GLU A 81 -5.63 7.31 -14.07
CA GLU A 81 -5.26 6.50 -15.22
C GLU A 81 -5.49 5.00 -14.99
N ALA A 82 -5.21 4.50 -13.78
CA ALA A 82 -5.43 3.11 -13.45
C ALA A 82 -6.93 2.76 -13.46
N ALA A 83 -7.77 3.65 -12.93
CA ALA A 83 -9.22 3.48 -12.88
C ALA A 83 -9.86 3.47 -14.29
N ARG A 84 -9.32 4.23 -15.24
CA ARG A 84 -9.82 4.26 -16.63
C ARG A 84 -9.50 2.99 -17.44
N ARG A 85 -8.50 2.20 -17.02
CA ARG A 85 -8.08 1.02 -17.77
C ARG A 85 -8.93 -0.18 -17.40
N LYS A 86 -9.22 -1.02 -18.40
CA LYS A 86 -9.91 -2.31 -18.21
C LYS A 86 -9.06 -3.33 -17.43
N SER A 87 -7.73 -3.17 -17.43
CA SER A 87 -6.79 -4.10 -16.80
C SER A 87 -5.62 -3.36 -16.17
N THR A 88 -5.16 -3.87 -15.02
CA THR A 88 -3.97 -3.40 -14.30
C THR A 88 -2.67 -3.99 -14.86
N LYS A 89 -2.74 -4.97 -15.76
CA LYS A 89 -1.56 -5.59 -16.38
C LYS A 89 -0.87 -4.59 -17.32
N GLY A 90 0.46 -4.54 -17.27
CA GLY A 90 1.25 -3.66 -18.13
C GLY A 90 1.16 -2.18 -17.78
N PHE A 91 0.71 -1.83 -16.57
CA PHE A 91 0.67 -0.44 -16.14
C PHE A 91 2.09 0.14 -16.01
N ALA A 92 2.43 1.09 -16.88
CA ALA A 92 3.67 1.86 -16.81
C ALA A 92 3.56 2.92 -15.72
N TYR A 93 4.49 2.90 -14.77
CA TYR A 93 4.60 3.90 -13.71
C TYR A 93 5.74 4.87 -14.05
N THR A 94 5.56 6.15 -13.71
CA THR A 94 6.64 7.14 -13.82
C THR A 94 7.75 6.85 -12.82
N GLU A 95 8.97 7.28 -13.12
CA GLU A 95 10.12 7.05 -12.23
C GLU A 95 9.97 7.76 -10.89
N GLU A 96 9.42 8.98 -10.89
CA GLU A 96 9.08 9.74 -9.68
C GLU A 96 8.12 8.97 -8.77
N TRP A 97 7.08 8.35 -9.34
CA TRP A 97 6.10 7.60 -8.56
C TRP A 97 6.69 6.30 -8.02
N LEU A 98 7.52 5.62 -8.82
CA LEU A 98 8.24 4.43 -8.36
C LEU A 98 9.15 4.73 -7.17
N LEU A 99 9.86 5.86 -7.20
CA LEU A 99 10.71 6.29 -6.08
C LEU A 99 9.89 6.53 -4.82
N GLU A 100 8.76 7.24 -4.91
CA GLU A 100 7.88 7.47 -3.76
C GLU A 100 7.31 6.13 -3.21
N CYS A 101 6.98 5.18 -4.09
CA CYS A 101 6.54 3.85 -3.69
C CYS A 101 7.65 3.05 -2.97
N ILE A 102 8.92 3.21 -3.38
CA ILE A 102 10.06 2.61 -2.68
C ILE A 102 10.18 3.19 -1.27
N ILE A 103 10.14 4.52 -1.14
CA ILE A 103 10.22 5.23 0.15
C ILE A 103 9.07 4.77 1.07
N MET A 104 7.84 4.71 0.56
CA MET A 104 6.67 4.25 1.29
C MET A 104 6.85 2.82 1.82
N ARG A 105 7.38 1.92 0.98
CA ARG A 105 7.64 0.54 1.38
C ARG A 105 8.77 0.44 2.41
N MET A 106 9.81 1.25 2.31
CA MET A 106 10.88 1.33 3.33
C MET A 106 10.32 1.79 4.68
N ARG A 107 9.36 2.73 4.67
CA ARG A 107 8.71 3.23 5.89
C ARG A 107 7.84 2.17 6.57
N SER A 108 7.02 1.44 5.81
CA SER A 108 6.21 0.33 6.33
C SER A 108 5.82 -0.66 5.23
N PRO A 109 6.47 -1.85 5.17
CA PRO A 109 6.15 -2.87 4.18
C PRO A 109 4.73 -3.43 4.34
N LYS A 110 4.26 -3.55 5.60
CA LYS A 110 2.93 -4.08 5.91
C LYS A 110 1.83 -3.13 5.41
N LEU A 111 2.00 -1.83 5.66
CA LEU A 111 1.05 -0.82 5.19
C LEU A 111 1.02 -0.76 3.66
N TYR A 112 2.20 -0.78 3.02
CA TYR A 112 2.29 -0.80 1.56
C TYR A 112 1.52 -1.97 0.94
N GLU A 113 1.70 -3.18 1.48
CA GLU A 113 0.98 -4.38 1.03
C GLU A 113 -0.52 -4.30 1.31
N HIS A 114 -0.93 -3.72 2.43
CA HIS A 114 -2.35 -3.53 2.75
C HIS A 114 -3.03 -2.60 1.73
N ILE A 115 -2.44 -1.43 1.46
CA ILE A 115 -2.97 -0.45 0.50
C ILE A 115 -3.05 -1.08 -0.90
N ARG A 116 -2.01 -1.81 -1.30
CA ARG A 116 -1.95 -2.48 -2.60
C ARG A 116 -2.98 -3.60 -2.74
N ARG A 117 -3.11 -4.50 -1.77
CA ARG A 117 -4.03 -5.66 -1.85
C ARG A 117 -5.49 -5.23 -1.83
N ASN A 118 -5.80 -4.15 -1.11
CA ASN A 118 -7.14 -3.58 -1.04
C ASN A 118 -7.45 -2.63 -2.20
N ASN A 119 -6.54 -2.48 -3.18
CA ASN A 119 -6.68 -1.58 -4.33
C ASN A 119 -7.06 -0.14 -3.94
N ILE A 120 -6.54 0.35 -2.81
CA ILE A 120 -6.80 1.71 -2.34
C ILE A 120 -6.08 2.74 -3.23
N MET A 121 -4.87 2.39 -3.69
CA MET A 121 -4.07 3.20 -4.63
C MET A 121 -3.44 2.31 -5.72
N ALA A 122 -3.14 2.92 -6.87
CA ALA A 122 -2.43 2.27 -7.96
C ALA A 122 -0.93 2.08 -7.62
N LEU A 123 -0.62 1.00 -6.90
CA LEU A 123 0.73 0.70 -6.42
C LEU A 123 1.43 -0.41 -7.22
N PRO A 124 2.72 -0.25 -7.57
CA PRO A 124 3.52 -1.26 -8.24
C PRO A 124 3.76 -2.50 -7.37
N GLY A 125 4.04 -3.62 -8.03
CA GLY A 125 4.27 -4.90 -7.35
C GLY A 125 5.65 -5.03 -6.76
N LYS A 126 5.80 -6.00 -5.85
CA LYS A 126 7.10 -6.33 -5.23
C LYS A 126 8.20 -6.53 -6.28
N THR A 127 7.90 -7.26 -7.34
CA THR A 127 8.82 -7.52 -8.46
C THR A 127 9.18 -6.26 -9.24
N CYS A 128 8.22 -5.37 -9.49
CA CYS A 128 8.45 -4.09 -10.16
C CYS A 128 9.38 -3.20 -9.34
N LEU A 129 9.11 -3.07 -8.03
CA LEU A 129 9.98 -2.32 -7.11
C LEU A 129 11.37 -2.94 -7.01
N GLN A 130 11.48 -4.27 -6.91
CA GLN A 130 12.76 -4.96 -6.84
C GLN A 130 13.60 -4.76 -8.12
N LYS A 131 12.98 -4.81 -9.30
CA LYS A 131 13.67 -4.50 -10.56
C LYS A 131 14.25 -3.09 -10.54
N ARG A 132 13.49 -2.10 -10.06
CA ARG A 132 13.95 -0.71 -9.95
C ARG A 132 15.10 -0.56 -8.95
N ILE A 133 14.99 -1.20 -7.79
CA ILE A 133 16.06 -1.18 -6.76
C ILE A 133 17.31 -1.89 -7.28
N HIS A 134 17.18 -3.02 -7.98
CA HIS A 134 18.31 -3.76 -8.52
C HIS A 134 19.10 -2.96 -9.57
N ASN A 135 18.41 -2.12 -10.35
CA ASN A 135 19.07 -1.21 -11.29
C ASN A 135 19.93 -0.15 -10.58
N PHE A 136 19.70 0.10 -9.29
CA PHE A 136 20.56 0.97 -8.49
C PHE A 136 21.81 0.18 -8.07
N LYS A 137 22.91 0.38 -8.80
CA LYS A 137 24.21 -0.24 -8.50
C LYS A 137 24.81 0.40 -7.24
N SER A 138 24.73 -0.28 -6.09
CA SER A 138 25.56 0.02 -4.93
C SER A 138 26.81 -0.86 -4.96
N GLY A 139 27.97 -0.25 -5.23
CA GLY A 139 29.27 -0.90 -5.12
C GLY A 139 29.92 -0.63 -3.77
N PHE A 140 31.06 -1.28 -3.52
CA PHE A 140 31.94 -0.89 -2.42
C PHE A 140 32.61 0.45 -2.73
N GLY A 141 32.88 1.23 -1.68
CA GLY A 141 33.49 2.56 -1.81
C GLY A 141 32.50 3.65 -2.18
N PHE A 142 33.04 4.72 -2.78
CA PHE A 142 32.32 5.94 -3.08
C PHE A 142 31.56 5.86 -4.41
N ASN A 143 30.27 6.21 -4.40
CA ASN A 143 29.48 6.30 -5.63
C ASN A 143 29.61 7.70 -6.24
N PRO A 144 30.25 7.87 -7.41
CA PRO A 144 30.49 9.17 -8.02
C PRO A 144 29.20 9.95 -8.29
N ARG A 145 28.11 9.25 -8.62
CA ARG A 145 26.80 9.88 -8.85
C ARG A 145 26.23 10.59 -7.63
N ILE A 146 26.60 10.14 -6.42
CA ILE A 146 26.19 10.80 -5.19
C ILE A 146 26.93 12.13 -5.06
N PHE A 147 28.24 12.16 -5.36
CA PHE A 147 29.03 13.39 -5.35
C PHE A 147 28.58 14.37 -6.43
N GLU A 148 28.24 13.88 -7.63
CA GLU A 148 27.63 14.71 -8.69
C GLU A 148 26.32 15.35 -8.20
N ALA A 149 25.40 14.54 -7.64
CA ALA A 149 24.12 15.04 -7.13
C ALA A 149 24.28 15.99 -5.92
N LEU A 150 25.27 15.74 -5.06
CA LEU A 150 25.62 16.65 -3.96
C LEU A 150 26.17 17.96 -4.52
N SER A 151 27.10 17.89 -5.48
CA SER A 151 27.67 19.08 -6.11
C SER A 151 26.58 19.96 -6.70
N GLU A 152 25.62 19.37 -7.43
CA GLU A 152 24.49 20.07 -8.03
C GLU A 152 23.62 20.75 -6.97
N LYS A 153 23.29 20.07 -5.88
CA LYS A 153 22.51 20.66 -4.78
C LYS A 153 23.23 21.79 -4.06
N THR A 154 24.56 21.72 -3.95
CA THR A 154 25.36 22.72 -3.25
C THR A 154 25.70 23.95 -4.09
N LYS A 155 25.38 23.98 -5.39
CA LYS A 155 25.70 25.12 -6.27
C LYS A 155 25.05 26.43 -5.80
N ASP A 156 23.80 26.34 -5.35
CA ASP A 156 23.02 27.51 -4.93
C ASP A 156 23.11 27.79 -3.42
N MET A 157 23.94 27.04 -2.70
CA MET A 157 24.09 27.16 -1.25
C MET A 157 25.20 28.16 -0.89
N ASP A 158 24.97 28.93 0.16
CA ASP A 158 25.99 29.83 0.72
C ASP A 158 27.25 29.06 1.19
N ALA A 159 28.39 29.74 1.18
CA ALA A 159 29.66 29.20 1.66
C ALA A 159 29.55 28.59 3.06
N PHE A 160 28.85 29.23 3.99
CA PHE A 160 28.68 28.70 5.34
C PHE A 160 27.87 27.39 5.34
N SER A 161 26.82 27.31 4.51
CA SER A 161 25.95 26.14 4.41
C SER A 161 26.59 24.93 3.72
N ARG A 162 27.73 25.13 3.03
CA ARG A 162 28.51 24.07 2.38
C ARG A 162 29.50 23.37 3.30
N HIS A 163 29.79 23.93 4.48
CA HIS A 163 30.67 23.30 5.45
C HIS A 163 29.94 22.17 6.18
N GLY A 164 30.56 20.99 6.23
CA GLY A 164 30.03 19.83 6.93
C GLY A 164 31.15 18.90 7.39
N GLY A 165 30.89 18.12 8.45
CA GLY A 165 31.80 17.09 8.94
C GLY A 165 31.43 15.72 8.36
N LEU A 166 32.44 14.93 7.98
CA LEU A 166 32.27 13.52 7.66
C LEU A 166 32.64 12.69 8.89
N VAL A 167 31.64 12.07 9.52
CA VAL A 167 31.82 11.15 10.63
C VAL A 167 31.56 9.74 10.12
N PHE A 168 32.52 8.85 10.34
CA PHE A 168 32.41 7.44 10.00
C PHE A 168 32.68 6.62 11.26
N ASP A 169 31.94 5.52 11.39
CA ASP A 169 32.11 4.53 12.44
C ASP A 169 31.91 3.15 11.81
N GLU A 170 32.56 2.14 12.37
CA GLU A 170 32.49 0.78 11.86
C GLU A 170 31.38 -0.01 12.55
N MET A 171 30.53 -0.67 11.77
CA MET A 171 29.48 -1.54 12.30
C MET A 171 29.91 -3.00 12.22
N LYS A 172 29.87 -3.70 13.36
CA LYS A 172 30.05 -5.15 13.39
C LYS A 172 28.87 -5.85 12.70
N ILE A 173 29.18 -6.64 11.67
CA ILE A 173 28.23 -7.53 10.98
C ILE A 173 28.61 -8.99 11.23
N SER A 174 27.65 -9.90 11.11
CA SER A 174 27.91 -11.34 11.23
C SER A 174 28.71 -11.85 10.05
N GLU A 175 29.77 -12.60 10.32
CA GLU A 175 30.58 -13.25 9.30
C GLU A 175 29.77 -14.34 8.61
N HIS A 176 29.64 -14.24 7.29
CA HIS A 176 29.02 -15.27 6.46
C HIS A 176 29.43 -15.11 4.99
N LEU A 177 29.34 -16.21 4.27
CA LEU A 177 29.49 -16.23 2.81
C LEU A 177 28.09 -16.12 2.18
N ASP A 178 27.87 -15.07 1.41
CA ASP A 178 26.66 -14.92 0.60
C ASP A 178 26.99 -15.13 -0.89
N VAL A 179 26.16 -15.93 -1.56
CA VAL A 179 26.31 -16.26 -2.98
C VAL A 179 25.13 -15.67 -3.72
N LYS A 180 25.40 -14.61 -4.49
CA LYS A 180 24.36 -13.97 -5.29
C LYS A 180 23.98 -14.86 -6.48
N PRO A 181 22.73 -14.79 -6.98
CA PRO A 181 22.31 -15.51 -8.19
C PRO A 181 23.13 -15.19 -9.44
N THR A 182 23.87 -14.06 -9.42
CA THR A 182 24.81 -13.62 -10.47
C THR A 182 26.15 -14.36 -10.45
N GLY A 183 26.36 -15.31 -9.52
CA GLY A 183 27.63 -16.04 -9.34
C GLY A 183 28.69 -15.27 -8.54
N THR A 184 28.41 -14.03 -8.16
CA THR A 184 29.30 -13.21 -7.32
C THR A 184 29.26 -13.73 -5.89
N ARG A 185 30.44 -14.08 -5.35
CA ARG A 185 30.62 -14.45 -3.95
C ARG A 185 31.01 -13.21 -3.15
N THR A 186 30.24 -12.90 -2.11
CA THR A 186 30.54 -11.81 -1.19
C THR A 186 30.85 -12.39 0.18
N PHE A 187 32.08 -12.18 0.64
CA PHE A 187 32.50 -12.48 2.00
C PHE A 187 32.24 -11.25 2.86
N PHE A 188 31.42 -11.41 3.90
CA PHE A 188 31.30 -10.42 4.95
C PHE A 188 32.31 -10.76 6.04
N CYS A 189 33.31 -9.90 6.18
CA CYS A 189 34.37 -10.05 7.19
C CYS A 189 34.14 -9.07 8.34
N PHE A 190 34.52 -9.47 9.54
CA PHE A 190 34.60 -8.59 10.69
C PHE A 190 35.83 -7.69 10.57
N SER A 191 35.64 -6.37 10.53
CA SER A 191 36.71 -5.42 10.81
C SER A 191 36.70 -5.12 12.31
N GLY A 192 37.40 -5.94 13.09
CA GLY A 192 37.70 -5.67 14.48
C GLY A 192 39.19 -5.69 14.69
N GLY A 193 39.72 -4.57 15.17
CA GLY A 193 41.14 -4.31 15.31
C GLY A 193 41.90 -5.38 16.10
N MET A 194 43.10 -5.66 15.60
CA MET A 194 44.23 -6.08 16.41
C MET A 194 44.37 -5.11 17.59
N HIS A 195 44.13 -5.60 18.82
CA HIS A 195 44.74 -5.01 19.99
C HIS A 195 46.23 -5.38 19.95
N ALA A 196 47.08 -4.37 19.76
CA ALA A 196 48.49 -4.39 20.12
C ALA A 196 48.69 -3.43 21.30
#